data_AF-Q5TTI9-F1
#
_entry.id   AF-Q5TTI9-F1
#
_cell.length_a   1.000
_cell.length_b   1.000
_cell.length_c   1.000
_cell.angle_alpha   90.00
_cell.angle_beta   90.00
_cell.angle_gamma   90.00
#
_symmetry.space_group_name_H-M   'P 1'
#
loop_
_entity.id
_entity.type
_entity.pdbx_description
1 polymer ?
#
loop_
_entity_poly.entity_id
_entity_poly.type
_entity_poly.pdbx_seq_one_letter_code
_entity_poly.pdbx_strand_id
1 'polypeptide(L)'
;LMCILFLVGIDGLLVLSILAAVHQIKLLKITIQELDIGAEQAELHRELVRIIQIHQRIQQFIHQLEQTYYIDLLVDFGLVCLILCMGLNVIADEVINAIWFFLIAVVFQLSLLCFSGNLLLIESDSLSSCVYSIDWHAMPVPEQKLLMVMIAHAQKPQVLRGIFMPLIMSSFLSVRS
;
A
#
# COMPACT_ATOMS: atom_id res chain seq x y z
N LEU A 1 -4.13 -26.32 -12.38
CA LEU A 1 -4.70 -26.27 -11.01
C LEU A 1 -3.65 -25.88 -9.97
N MET A 2 -2.53 -26.62 -9.81
CA MET A 2 -1.50 -26.27 -8.81
C MET A 2 -0.86 -24.89 -9.00
N CYS A 3 -0.54 -24.48 -10.24
CA CYS A 3 0.00 -23.14 -10.49
C CYS A 3 -0.98 -22.03 -10.13
N ILE A 4 -2.29 -22.26 -10.35
CA ILE A 4 -3.35 -21.29 -10.02
C ILE A 4 -3.48 -21.14 -8.50
N LEU A 5 -3.47 -22.25 -7.76
CA LEU A 5 -3.50 -22.22 -6.30
C LEU A 5 -2.26 -21.51 -5.72
N PHE A 6 -1.10 -21.71 -6.33
CA PHE A 6 0.14 -21.04 -5.91
C PHE A 6 0.08 -19.52 -6.16
N LEU A 7 -0.39 -19.09 -7.33
CA LEU A 7 -0.60 -17.68 -7.65
C LEU A 7 -1.59 -17.00 -6.69
N VAL A 8 -2.76 -17.61 -6.46
CA VAL A 8 -3.76 -17.10 -5.49
C VAL A 8 -3.16 -17.00 -4.09
N GLY A 9 -2.29 -17.95 -3.71
CA GLY A 9 -1.55 -17.89 -2.45
C GLY A 9 -0.60 -16.70 -2.37
N ILE A 10 0.17 -16.43 -3.43
CA ILE A 10 1.08 -15.28 -3.54
C ILE A 10 0.30 -13.96 -3.46
N ASP A 11 -0.80 -13.83 -4.22
CA ASP A 11 -1.61 -12.61 -4.22
C ASP A 11 -2.27 -12.37 -2.86
N GLY A 12 -2.71 -13.44 -2.20
CA GLY A 12 -3.21 -13.37 -0.83
C GLY A 12 -2.14 -12.86 0.14
N LEU A 13 -0.90 -13.37 0.04
CA LEU A 13 0.24 -12.91 0.85
C LEU A 13 0.58 -11.44 0.56
N LEU A 14 0.56 -11.03 -0.72
CA LEU A 14 0.76 -9.65 -1.12
C LEU A 14 -0.30 -8.72 -0.51
N VAL A 15 -1.59 -9.05 -0.64
CA VAL A 15 -2.68 -8.28 -0.05
C VAL A 15 -2.53 -8.17 1.47
N LEU A 16 -2.23 -9.26 2.16
CA LEU A 16 -2.01 -9.26 3.61
C LEU A 16 -0.82 -8.38 3.99
N SER A 17 0.27 -8.42 3.23
CA SER A 17 1.45 -7.58 3.48
C SER A 17 1.17 -6.08 3.29
N ILE A 18 0.38 -5.71 2.27
CA ILE A 18 -0.07 -4.33 2.05
C ILE A 18 -0.96 -3.87 3.20
N LEU A 19 -1.90 -4.70 3.64
CA LEU A 19 -2.76 -4.40 4.80
C LEU A 19 -1.94 -4.28 6.09
N ALA A 20 -0.90 -5.08 6.27
CA ALA A 20 0.02 -4.94 7.40
C ALA A 20 0.76 -3.59 7.36
N ALA A 21 1.23 -3.15 6.18
CA ALA A 21 1.84 -1.82 6.02
C ALA A 21 0.84 -0.70 6.38
N VAL A 22 -0.40 -0.79 5.87
CA VAL A 22 -1.49 0.14 6.22
C VAL A 22 -1.71 0.19 7.73
N HIS A 23 -1.76 -0.97 8.38
CA HIS A 23 -1.97 -1.04 9.83
C HIS A 23 -0.82 -0.41 10.61
N GLN A 24 0.43 -0.64 10.20
CA GLN A 24 1.59 0.00 10.83
C GLN A 24 1.56 1.53 10.68
N ILE A 25 1.12 2.06 9.53
CA ILE A 25 0.92 3.51 9.34
C ILE A 25 -0.17 4.04 10.29
N LYS A 26 -1.28 3.32 10.45
CA LYS A 26 -2.34 3.69 11.39
C LYS A 26 -1.84 3.72 12.83
N LEU A 27 -1.07 2.71 13.24
CA LEU A 27 -0.48 2.66 14.57
C LEU A 27 0.48 3.84 14.80
N LEU A 28 1.33 4.13 13.82
CA LEU A 28 2.23 5.29 13.86
C LEU A 28 1.46 6.60 14.05
N LYS A 29 0.33 6.78 13.35
CA LYS A 29 -0.54 7.97 13.52
C LYS A 29 -1.10 8.08 14.93
N ILE A 30 -1.53 6.96 15.52
CA ILE A 30 -2.01 6.94 16.92
C ILE A 30 -0.89 7.34 17.88
N THR A 31 0.31 6.75 17.72
CA THR A 31 1.48 7.10 18.55
C THR A 31 1.87 8.58 18.42
N ILE A 32 1.72 9.16 17.23
CA ILE A 32 1.94 10.60 17.00
C ILE A 32 0.89 11.44 17.75
N GLN A 33 -0.38 11.03 17.73
CA GLN A 33 -1.46 11.75 18.40
C GLN A 33 -1.40 11.67 19.93
N GLU A 34 -0.84 10.58 20.47
CA GLU A 34 -0.62 10.37 21.90
C GLU A 34 0.69 10.99 22.42
N LEU A 35 1.47 11.65 21.54
CA LEU A 35 2.74 12.25 21.91
C LEU A 35 2.55 13.41 22.90
N ASP A 36 3.05 13.25 24.12
CA ASP A 36 3.03 14.30 25.14
C ASP A 36 4.16 15.31 24.91
N ILE A 37 3.81 16.49 24.41
CA ILE A 37 4.73 17.59 24.16
C ILE A 37 5.21 18.24 25.46
N GLY A 38 4.44 18.08 26.56
CA GLY A 38 4.76 18.61 27.89
C GLY A 38 5.70 17.75 28.72
N ALA A 39 6.09 16.57 28.21
CA ALA A 39 7.00 15.65 28.89
C ALA A 39 8.41 16.24 29.07
N GLU A 40 9.23 15.58 29.90
CA GLU A 40 10.64 15.95 30.05
C GLU A 40 11.36 15.86 28.70
N GLN A 41 12.27 16.80 28.40
CA GLN A 41 12.94 16.87 27.09
C GLN A 41 13.60 15.55 26.68
N ALA A 42 14.18 14.81 27.62
CA ALA A 42 14.80 13.51 27.35
C ALA A 42 13.79 12.43 26.94
N GLU A 43 12.57 12.48 27.47
CA GLU A 43 11.48 11.56 27.14
C GLU A 43 10.85 11.90 25.79
N LEU A 44 10.55 13.19 25.57
CA LEU A 44 10.07 13.70 24.28
C LEU A 44 11.03 13.35 23.14
N HIS A 45 12.32 13.59 23.34
CA HIS A 45 13.35 13.25 22.36
C HIS A 45 13.37 11.75 22.04
N ARG A 46 13.26 10.90 23.08
CA ARG A 46 13.26 9.44 22.92
C ARG A 46 12.06 8.96 22.11
N GLU A 47 10.86 9.45 22.42
CA GLU A 47 9.65 9.08 21.68
C GLU A 47 9.68 9.58 20.24
N LEU A 48 10.16 10.80 20.00
CA LEU A 48 10.26 11.35 18.64
C LEU A 48 11.26 10.57 17.77
N VAL A 49 12.42 10.20 18.33
CA VAL A 49 13.38 9.30 17.66
C VAL A 49 12.74 7.94 17.37
N ARG A 50 11.98 7.38 18.31
CA ARG A 50 11.26 6.11 18.13
C ARG A 50 10.23 6.18 17.00
N ILE A 51 9.42 7.24 16.96
CA ILE A 51 8.44 7.50 15.89
C ILE A 51 9.12 7.53 14.52
N ILE A 52 10.26 8.20 14.40
CA ILE A 52 10.99 8.30 13.14
C ILE A 52 11.59 6.95 12.73
N GLN A 53 12.15 6.20 13.68
CA GLN A 53 12.64 4.85 13.40
C GLN A 53 11.52 3.90 12.94
N ILE A 54 10.32 4.06 13.48
CA ILE A 54 9.14 3.30 13.04
C ILE A 54 8.75 3.73 11.62
N HIS A 55 8.67 5.04 11.35
CA HIS A 55 8.38 5.56 10.01
C HIS A 55 9.37 5.05 8.95
N GLN A 56 10.67 5.10 9.24
CA GLN A 56 11.71 4.59 8.36
C GLN A 56 11.59 3.09 8.12
N ARG A 57 11.27 2.30 9.16
CA ARG A 57 11.03 0.86 9.02
C ARG A 57 9.83 0.56 8.14
N ILE A 58 8.74 1.32 8.26
CA ILE A 58 7.56 1.18 7.39
C ILE A 58 7.94 1.47 5.93
N GLN A 59 8.68 2.55 5.68
CA GLN A 59 9.14 2.89 4.32
C GLN A 59 10.02 1.79 3.72
N GLN A 60 10.95 1.23 4.51
CA GLN A 60 11.79 0.11 4.09
C GLN A 60 10.96 -1.15 3.80
N PHE A 61 9.97 -1.44 4.64
CA PHE A 61 9.07 -2.58 4.45
C PHE A 61 8.28 -2.44 3.13
N ILE A 62 7.69 -1.27 2.86
CA ILE A 62 6.97 -1.02 1.61
C ILE A 62 7.90 -1.16 0.40
N HIS A 63 9.12 -0.65 0.48
CA HIS A 63 10.10 -0.80 -0.60
C HIS A 63 10.50 -2.26 -0.84
N GLN A 64 10.65 -3.05 0.22
CA GLN A 64 10.90 -4.49 0.11
C GLN A 64 9.72 -5.24 -0.53
N LEU A 65 8.48 -4.86 -0.20
CA LEU A 65 7.29 -5.42 -0.85
C LEU A 65 7.29 -5.11 -2.35
N GLU A 66 7.57 -3.87 -2.73
CA GLU A 66 7.68 -3.47 -4.13
C GLU A 66 8.74 -4.31 -4.87
N GLN A 67 9.95 -4.44 -4.30
CA GLN A 67 11.03 -5.24 -4.90
C GLN A 67 10.78 -6.75 -4.92
N THR A 68 9.95 -7.27 -4.01
CA THR A 68 9.65 -8.70 -3.97
C THR A 68 8.58 -9.05 -5.01
N TYR A 69 7.53 -8.24 -5.11
CA TYR A 69 6.32 -8.58 -5.86
C TYR A 69 6.20 -7.88 -7.22
N TYR A 70 7.18 -7.07 -7.64
CA TYR A 70 7.09 -6.36 -8.94
C TYR A 70 6.97 -7.30 -10.16
N ILE A 71 7.61 -8.48 -10.11
CA ILE A 71 7.49 -9.51 -11.17
C ILE A 71 6.15 -10.23 -11.04
N ASP A 72 5.73 -10.58 -9.82
CA ASP A 72 4.46 -11.27 -9.57
C ASP A 72 3.29 -10.44 -10.09
N LEU A 73 3.30 -9.14 -9.81
CA LEU A 73 2.35 -8.17 -10.35
C LEU A 73 2.32 -8.17 -11.89
N LEU A 74 3.49 -8.22 -12.55
CA LEU A 74 3.55 -8.29 -14.01
C LEU A 74 2.90 -9.58 -14.54
N VAL A 75 3.20 -10.71 -13.91
CA VAL A 75 2.65 -12.01 -14.29
C VAL A 75 1.13 -12.02 -14.10
N ASP A 76 0.64 -11.47 -12.99
CA ASP A 76 -0.78 -11.42 -12.68
C ASP A 76 -1.54 -10.56 -13.71
N PHE A 77 -1.06 -9.34 -14.00
CA PHE A 77 -1.64 -8.50 -15.06
C PHE A 77 -1.64 -9.20 -16.44
N GLY A 78 -0.53 -9.86 -16.80
CA GLY A 78 -0.44 -10.60 -18.05
C GLY A 78 -1.43 -11.77 -18.14
N LEU A 79 -1.60 -12.52 -17.05
CA LEU A 79 -2.56 -13.62 -16.95
C LEU A 79 -3.99 -13.11 -17.05
N VAL A 80 -4.34 -12.03 -16.33
CA VAL A 80 -5.66 -11.39 -16.42
C VAL A 80 -5.97 -10.99 -17.87
N CYS A 81 -5.03 -10.35 -18.57
CA CYS A 81 -5.21 -9.98 -19.99
C CYS A 81 -5.47 -11.21 -20.87
N LEU A 82 -4.68 -12.28 -20.73
CA LEU A 82 -4.87 -13.51 -21.51
C LEU A 82 -6.22 -14.18 -21.22
N ILE A 83 -6.63 -14.22 -19.95
CA ILE A 83 -7.90 -14.79 -19.52
C ILE A 83 -9.07 -13.98 -20.11
N LEU A 84 -8.99 -12.65 -20.10
CA LEU A 84 -10.01 -11.79 -20.72
C LEU A 84 -10.09 -11.99 -22.23
N CYS A 85 -8.94 -12.06 -22.93
CA CYS A 85 -8.91 -12.32 -24.37
C CYS A 85 -9.55 -13.68 -24.73
N MET A 86 -9.20 -14.73 -23.98
CA MET A 86 -9.78 -16.07 -24.19
C MET A 86 -11.27 -16.09 -23.81
N GLY A 87 -11.66 -15.46 -22.71
CA GLY A 87 -13.04 -15.36 -22.27
C GLY A 87 -13.95 -14.70 -23.31
N LEU A 88 -13.49 -13.62 -23.95
CA LEU A 88 -14.24 -12.96 -25.03
C LEU A 88 -14.45 -13.85 -26.24
N ASN A 89 -13.43 -14.63 -26.65
CA ASN A 89 -13.56 -15.58 -27.76
C ASN A 89 -14.56 -16.70 -27.43
N VAL A 90 -14.58 -17.20 -26.20
CA VAL A 90 -15.46 -18.32 -25.84
C VAL A 90 -16.91 -17.88 -25.57
N ILE A 91 -17.13 -16.64 -25.11
CA ILE A 91 -18.49 -16.06 -25.02
C ILE A 91 -19.14 -16.01 -26.41
N ALA A 92 -18.35 -15.88 -27.49
CA ALA A 92 -18.85 -15.94 -28.86
C ALA A 92 -19.29 -17.36 -29.30
N ASP A 93 -18.86 -18.43 -28.61
CA ASP A 93 -19.08 -19.84 -28.96
C ASP A 93 -20.04 -20.59 -27.99
N GLU A 94 -20.86 -19.88 -27.20
CA GLU A 94 -21.93 -20.41 -26.31
C GLU A 94 -21.51 -21.38 -25.16
N VAL A 95 -20.24 -21.40 -24.73
CA VAL A 95 -19.83 -22.13 -23.49
C VAL A 95 -19.93 -21.21 -22.27
N ILE A 96 -21.13 -21.07 -21.73
CA ILE A 96 -21.46 -19.91 -20.89
C ILE A 96 -21.12 -20.12 -19.39
N ASN A 97 -21.56 -21.20 -18.73
CA ASN A 97 -21.65 -21.15 -17.26
C ASN A 97 -20.31 -21.20 -16.48
N ALA A 98 -19.35 -22.05 -16.86
CA ALA A 98 -18.12 -22.22 -16.05
C ALA A 98 -17.12 -21.05 -16.20
N ILE A 99 -17.10 -20.41 -17.37
CA ILE A 99 -16.13 -19.36 -17.71
C ILE A 99 -16.53 -18.03 -17.08
N TRP A 100 -17.83 -17.73 -17.01
CA TRP A 100 -18.35 -16.54 -16.33
C TRP A 100 -17.94 -16.47 -14.86
N PHE A 101 -18.07 -17.58 -14.12
CA PHE A 101 -17.64 -17.63 -12.71
C PHE A 101 -16.14 -17.36 -12.55
N PHE A 102 -15.31 -17.90 -13.44
CA PHE A 102 -13.87 -17.70 -13.41
C PHE A 102 -13.49 -16.25 -13.72
N LEU A 103 -14.13 -15.63 -14.73
CA LEU A 103 -13.90 -14.22 -15.07
C LEU A 103 -14.26 -13.29 -13.92
N ILE A 104 -15.41 -13.50 -13.27
CA ILE A 104 -15.84 -12.71 -12.11
C ILE A 104 -14.83 -12.84 -10.96
N ALA A 105 -14.34 -14.06 -10.69
CA ALA A 105 -13.36 -14.30 -9.63
C ALA A 105 -12.04 -13.55 -9.87
N VAL A 106 -11.51 -13.60 -11.11
CA VAL A 106 -10.26 -12.93 -11.49
C VAL A 106 -10.40 -11.41 -11.42
N VAL A 107 -11.51 -10.86 -11.91
CA VAL A 107 -11.80 -9.41 -11.80
C VAL A 107 -11.91 -9.00 -10.34
N PHE A 108 -12.57 -9.80 -9.51
CA PHE A 108 -12.70 -9.54 -8.08
C PHE A 108 -11.34 -9.54 -7.38
N GLN A 109 -10.47 -10.52 -7.66
CA GLN A 109 -9.12 -10.61 -7.12
C GLN A 109 -8.27 -9.37 -7.47
N LEU A 110 -8.28 -8.95 -8.74
CA LEU A 110 -7.58 -7.74 -9.18
C LEU A 110 -8.15 -6.47 -8.52
N SER A 111 -9.47 -6.41 -8.34
CA SER A 111 -10.13 -5.28 -7.67
C SER A 111 -9.71 -5.17 -6.19
N LEU A 112 -9.59 -6.29 -5.49
CA LEU A 112 -9.11 -6.33 -4.11
C LEU A 112 -7.66 -5.86 -4.01
N LEU A 113 -6.80 -6.34 -4.89
CA LEU A 113 -5.39 -5.97 -4.92
C LEU A 113 -5.21 -4.45 -5.17
N CYS A 114 -5.91 -3.91 -6.17
CA CYS A 114 -5.93 -2.47 -6.45
C CYS A 114 -6.53 -1.66 -5.29
N PHE A 115 -7.56 -2.17 -4.62
CA PHE A 115 -8.16 -1.54 -3.45
C PHE A 115 -7.18 -1.46 -2.29
N SER A 116 -6.45 -2.54 -1.99
CA SER A 116 -5.42 -2.57 -0.95
C SER A 116 -4.28 -1.58 -1.24
N GLY A 117 -3.80 -1.53 -2.49
CA GLY A 117 -2.78 -0.55 -2.89
C GLY A 117 -3.28 0.90 -2.78
N ASN A 118 -4.53 1.15 -3.15
CA ASN A 118 -5.17 2.47 -2.98
C ASN A 118 -5.34 2.86 -1.51
N LEU A 119 -5.68 1.90 -0.64
CA LEU A 119 -5.76 2.13 0.79
C LEU A 119 -4.39 2.52 1.36
N LEU A 120 -3.32 1.84 0.94
CA LEU A 120 -1.95 2.20 1.33
C LEU A 120 -1.60 3.64 0.91
N LEU A 121 -1.94 4.02 -0.32
CA LEU A 121 -1.75 5.37 -0.82
C LEU A 121 -2.46 6.42 0.05
N ILE A 122 -3.76 6.25 0.29
CA ILE A 122 -4.57 7.19 1.10
C ILE A 122 -4.01 7.31 2.51
N GLU A 123 -3.70 6.18 3.15
CA GLU A 123 -3.23 6.16 4.52
C GLU A 123 -1.82 6.76 4.64
N SER A 124 -0.94 6.50 3.69
CA SER A 124 0.39 7.12 3.61
C SER A 124 0.30 8.63 3.40
N ASP A 125 -0.59 9.11 2.54
CA ASP A 125 -0.75 10.54 2.26
C ASP A 125 -1.29 11.29 3.49
N SER A 126 -2.25 10.67 4.18
CA SER A 126 -2.82 11.21 5.43
C SER A 126 -1.81 11.34 6.58
N LEU A 127 -0.70 10.59 6.54
CA LEU A 127 0.35 10.65 7.57
C LEU A 127 1.01 12.03 7.61
N SER A 128 1.25 12.66 6.45
CA SER A 128 1.86 14.00 6.40
C SER A 128 1.00 15.03 7.15
N SER A 129 -0.32 14.97 6.95
CA SER A 129 -1.28 15.84 7.65
C SER A 129 -1.31 15.58 9.16
N CYS A 130 -1.22 14.32 9.57
CA CYS A 130 -1.17 13.92 10.98
C CYS A 130 0.11 14.42 11.69
N VAL A 131 1.25 14.39 11.02
CA VAL A 131 2.51 14.91 11.57
C VAL A 131 2.46 16.44 11.65
N TYR A 132 1.84 17.09 10.65
CA TYR A 132 1.71 18.55 10.62
C TYR A 132 0.79 19.11 11.73
N SER A 133 -0.17 18.32 12.22
CA SER A 133 -1.06 18.74 13.31
C SER A 133 -0.43 18.75 14.70
N ILE A 134 0.82 18.29 14.85
CA ILE A 134 1.56 18.38 16.10
C ILE A 134 1.92 19.85 16.37
N ASP A 135 1.84 20.32 17.62
CA ASP A 135 2.27 21.66 18.02
C ASP A 135 3.81 21.79 18.06
N TRP A 136 4.45 21.59 16.91
CA TRP A 136 5.91 21.60 16.73
C TRP A 136 6.57 22.92 17.08
N HIS A 137 5.81 24.02 17.09
CA HIS A 137 6.25 25.33 17.53
C HIS A 137 6.54 25.42 19.04
N ALA A 138 5.89 24.57 19.84
CA ALA A 138 6.08 24.50 21.28
C ALA A 138 7.26 23.58 21.68
N MET A 139 7.81 22.83 20.73
CA MET A 139 8.92 21.91 20.96
C MET A 139 10.27 22.63 20.99
N PRO A 140 11.29 22.05 21.65
CA PRO A 140 12.64 22.56 21.55
C PRO A 140 13.20 22.43 20.12
N VAL A 141 14.18 23.29 19.79
CA VAL A 141 14.79 23.39 18.45
C VAL A 141 15.33 22.05 17.89
N PRO A 142 16.00 21.17 18.67
CA PRO A 142 16.47 19.90 18.11
C PRO A 142 15.34 18.98 17.65
N GLU A 143 14.26 18.86 18.42
CA GLU A 143 13.08 18.04 18.11
C GLU A 143 12.33 18.60 16.90
N GLN A 144 12.20 19.93 16.82
CA GLN A 144 11.58 20.61 15.70
C GLN A 144 12.27 20.27 14.36
N LYS A 145 13.60 20.29 14.32
CA LYS A 145 14.37 19.91 13.12
C LYS A 145 14.13 18.47 12.73
N LEU A 146 14.08 17.59 13.72
CA LEU A 146 13.89 16.16 13.52
C LEU A 146 12.48 15.87 12.95
N LEU A 147 11.46 16.57 13.44
CA LEU A 147 10.10 16.51 12.90
C LEU A 147 10.00 17.06 11.47
N MET A 148 10.67 18.18 11.16
CA MET A 148 10.71 18.73 9.80
C MET A 148 11.26 17.73 8.78
N VAL A 149 12.32 16.97 9.14
CA VAL A 149 12.85 15.91 8.28
C VAL A 149 11.81 14.82 8.04
N MET A 150 11.09 14.41 9.09
CA MET A 150 10.02 13.44 8.97
C MET A 150 8.89 13.94 8.06
N ILE A 151 8.45 15.20 8.20
CA ILE A 151 7.42 15.80 7.35
C ILE A 151 7.87 15.80 5.88
N ALA A 152 9.10 16.22 5.60
CA ALA A 152 9.64 16.24 4.24
C ALA A 152 9.66 14.84 3.59
N HIS A 153 9.84 13.78 4.39
CA HIS A 153 9.80 12.39 3.93
C HIS A 153 8.37 11.85 3.82
N ALA A 154 7.47 12.23 4.73
CA ALA A 154 6.08 11.81 4.75
C ALA A 154 5.24 12.44 3.62
N GLN A 155 5.66 13.59 3.09
CA GLN A 155 5.03 14.26 1.93
C GLN A 155 5.13 13.45 0.62
N LYS A 156 5.99 12.43 0.56
CA LYS A 156 6.05 11.53 -0.60
C LYS A 156 5.11 10.34 -0.35
N PRO A 157 3.93 10.31 -1.00
CA PRO A 157 3.00 9.20 -0.82
C PRO A 157 3.65 7.88 -1.22
N GLN A 158 3.49 6.87 -0.38
CA GLN A 158 3.99 5.53 -0.65
C GLN A 158 3.04 4.83 -1.62
N VAL A 159 3.52 4.60 -2.84
CA VAL A 159 2.78 3.92 -3.91
C VAL A 159 3.56 2.67 -4.28
N LEU A 160 2.94 1.49 -4.16
CA LEU A 160 3.51 0.27 -4.75
C LEU A 160 3.46 0.41 -6.28
N ARG A 161 4.60 0.27 -6.95
CA ARG A 161 4.66 0.26 -8.41
C ARG A 161 5.00 -1.14 -8.90
N GLY A 162 4.21 -1.63 -9.86
CA GLY A 162 4.65 -2.69 -10.76
C GLY A 162 5.55 -2.12 -11.85
N ILE A 163 6.03 -2.98 -12.75
CA ILE A 163 6.93 -2.60 -13.86
C ILE A 163 6.31 -1.50 -14.75
N PHE A 164 5.00 -1.58 -15.02
CA PHE A 164 4.35 -0.68 -15.97
C PHE A 164 3.36 0.30 -15.33
N MET A 165 2.82 0.02 -14.14
CA MET A 165 1.79 0.85 -13.51
C MET A 165 1.84 0.83 -11.98
N PRO A 166 1.43 1.94 -11.33
CA PRO A 166 1.17 1.96 -9.90
C PRO A 166 -0.03 1.09 -9.53
N LEU A 167 0.04 0.43 -8.38
CA LEU A 167 -1.02 -0.41 -7.83
C LEU A 167 -2.11 0.46 -7.18
N ILE A 168 -2.91 1.12 -8.02
CA ILE A 168 -3.95 2.06 -7.60
C ILE A 168 -5.24 1.84 -8.40
N MET A 169 -6.37 2.18 -7.80
CA MET A 169 -7.70 1.98 -8.41
C MET A 169 -7.86 2.73 -9.75
N SER A 170 -7.18 3.87 -9.91
CA SER A 170 -7.18 4.60 -11.19
C SER A 170 -6.49 3.85 -12.32
N SER A 171 -5.48 3.01 -12.02
CA SER A 171 -4.86 2.11 -13.02
C SER A 171 -5.87 1.09 -13.52
N PHE A 172 -6.69 0.51 -12.64
CA PHE A 172 -7.76 -0.41 -13.01
C PHE A 172 -8.82 0.26 -13.91
N LEU A 173 -9.21 1.50 -13.57
CA LEU A 173 -10.19 2.26 -14.37
C LEU A 173 -9.64 2.71 -15.73
N SER A 174 -8.32 2.88 -15.87
CA SER A 174 -7.69 3.30 -17.13
C SER A 174 -7.76 2.25 -18.24
N VAL A 175 -7.92 0.96 -17.89
CA VAL A 175 -8.13 -0.13 -18.85
C VAL A 175 -9.50 -0.03 -19.56
N ARG A 176 -10.39 0.87 -19.10
CA ARG A 176 -11.74 1.08 -19.64
C ARG A 176 -11.83 2.21 -20.70
N SER A 177 -10.73 2.75 -21.21
CA SER A 177 -10.72 3.81 -22.23
C SER A 177 -10.26 3.33 -23.59
#